data_AF-A0A7S8IJ81-F1
#
_entry.id   AF-A0A7S8IJ81-F1
#
_cell.length_a   1.000
_cell.length_b   1.000
_cell.length_c   1.000
_cell.angle_alpha   90.00
_cell.angle_beta   90.00
_cell.angle_gamma   90.00
#
_symmetry.space_group_name_H-M   'P 1'
#
loop_
_entity.id
_entity.type
_entity.pdbx_description
1 polymer ?
#
loop_
_entity_poly.entity_id
_entity_poly.type
_entity_poly.pdbx_seq_one_letter_code
_entity_poly.pdbx_strand_id
1 'polypeptide(L)'
;MREIRWTSDIIEKQRQLRPGDRNYSNEWVMIRAYALHLNDQGVRPTYARIREMLDSLGRGYTGQPCQIFEALRRLYMHGLLDQYPNGRRVRVGDRLYRSIRAAAKGEHCRQSAVAERIAKGEPGWSFID
;
A
#
# COMPACT_ATOMS: atom_id res chain seq x y z
N MET A 1 14.79 -5.58 14.61
CA MET A 1 14.65 -5.04 13.24
C MET A 1 14.65 -3.52 13.41
N ARG A 2 15.56 -2.76 12.77
CA ARG A 2 15.58 -1.29 12.91
C ARG A 2 14.36 -0.72 12.18
N GLU A 3 13.50 0.00 12.89
CA GLU A 3 12.40 0.76 12.30
C GLU A 3 12.92 2.12 11.87
N ILE A 4 12.75 2.45 10.59
CA ILE A 4 13.06 3.77 10.05
C ILE A 4 11.77 4.58 10.12
N ARG A 5 11.84 5.72 10.81
CA ARG A 5 10.78 6.72 10.73
C ARG A 5 10.97 7.53 9.46
N TRP A 6 9.93 7.61 8.63
CA TRP A 6 9.99 8.36 7.38
C TRP A 6 10.09 9.87 7.66
N THR A 7 11.07 10.54 7.04
CA THR A 7 11.28 11.99 7.11
C THR A 7 11.32 12.57 5.69
N SER A 8 11.11 13.88 5.56
CA SER A 8 11.12 14.58 4.27
C SER A 8 12.44 14.44 3.51
N ASP A 9 13.56 14.26 4.22
CA ASP A 9 14.91 14.15 3.67
C ASP A 9 15.43 12.71 3.57
N ILE A 10 14.61 11.70 3.91
CA ILE A 10 15.07 10.30 3.99
C ILE A 10 15.61 9.80 2.65
N ILE A 11 15.00 10.22 1.53
CA ILE A 11 15.42 9.83 0.19
C ILE A 11 16.80 10.39 -0.12
N GLU A 12 17.03 11.67 0.17
CA GLU A 12 18.32 12.32 -0.05
C GLU A 12 19.42 11.69 0.81
N LYS A 13 19.14 11.50 2.11
CA LYS A 13 20.06 10.82 3.03
C LYS A 13 20.41 9.41 2.56
N GLN A 14 19.42 8.65 2.10
CA GLN A 14 19.68 7.30 1.60
C GLN A 14 20.45 7.33 0.27
N ARG A 15 20.11 8.17 -0.71
CA ARG A 15 20.86 8.26 -1.99
C ARG A 15 22.38 8.37 -1.81
N GLN A 16 22.84 9.09 -0.79
CA GLN A 16 24.26 9.33 -0.53
C GLN A 16 25.00 8.13 0.12
N LEU A 17 24.26 7.17 0.70
CA LEU A 17 24.84 6.03 1.41
C LEU A 17 25.08 4.84 0.50
N ARG A 18 26.18 4.13 0.76
CA ARG A 18 26.61 2.92 0.06
C ARG A 18 26.36 1.65 0.88
N PRO A 19 26.29 0.47 0.24
CA PRO A 19 26.24 -0.80 0.95
C PRO A 19 27.42 -0.92 1.93
N GLY A 20 27.12 -1.17 3.21
CA GLY A 20 28.11 -1.25 4.29
C GLY A 20 28.10 -0.05 5.24
N ASP A 21 27.53 1.09 4.84
CA ASP A 21 27.42 2.24 5.73
C ASP A 21 26.46 1.94 6.90
N ARG A 22 26.79 2.44 8.09
CA ARG A 22 26.04 2.17 9.34
C ARG A 22 24.53 2.51 9.27
N ASN A 23 24.17 3.45 8.41
CA ASN A 23 22.79 3.94 8.24
C ASN A 23 22.19 3.54 6.88
N TYR A 24 22.90 2.72 6.11
CA TYR A 24 22.40 2.19 4.84
C TYR A 24 21.20 1.29 5.10
N SER A 25 20.10 1.58 4.42
CA SER A 25 18.86 0.83 4.53
C SER A 25 18.67 0.00 3.27
N ASN A 26 18.41 -1.29 3.43
CA ASN A 26 18.15 -2.17 2.30
C ASN A 26 16.73 -1.95 1.74
N GLU A 27 16.49 -2.50 0.55
CA GLU A 27 15.22 -2.40 -0.18
C GLU A 27 14.00 -2.75 0.68
N TRP A 28 14.06 -3.86 1.44
CA TRP A 28 12.94 -4.33 2.26
C TRP A 28 12.60 -3.42 3.42
N VAL A 29 13.61 -2.77 4.01
CA VAL A 29 13.40 -1.79 5.08
C VAL A 29 12.78 -0.52 4.50
N MET A 30 13.27 -0.06 3.34
CA MET A 30 12.72 1.10 2.64
C MET A 30 11.25 0.89 2.22
N ILE A 31 10.92 -0.27 1.65
CA ILE A 31 9.55 -0.63 1.26
C ILE A 31 8.60 -0.53 2.46
N ARG A 32 8.98 -1.15 3.60
CA ARG A 32 8.13 -1.19 4.79
C ARG A 32 7.94 0.19 5.41
N ALA A 33 9.03 0.95 5.59
CA ALA A 33 8.97 2.28 6.16
C ALA A 33 8.10 3.21 5.31
N TYR A 34 8.25 3.16 3.99
CA TYR A 34 7.44 3.98 3.09
C TYR A 34 5.97 3.57 3.07
N ALA A 35 5.69 2.27 3.05
CA ALA A 35 4.31 1.79 3.02
C ALA A 35 3.53 2.18 4.28
N LEU A 36 4.18 2.10 5.45
CA LEU A 36 3.62 2.60 6.70
C LEU A 36 3.41 4.11 6.68
N HIS A 37 4.39 4.87 6.19
CA HIS A 37 4.27 6.32 6.05
C HIS A 37 3.08 6.75 5.18
N LEU A 38 2.90 6.12 4.01
CA LEU A 38 1.75 6.39 3.15
C LEU A 38 0.44 6.10 3.89
N ASN A 39 0.38 4.95 4.58
CA ASN A 39 -0.79 4.54 5.34
C ASN A 39 -1.13 5.53 6.47
N ASP A 40 -0.13 6.03 7.20
CA ASP A 40 -0.31 7.06 8.24
C ASP A 40 -0.85 8.37 7.68
N GLN A 41 -0.54 8.70 6.42
CA GLN A 41 -1.09 9.84 5.70
C GLN A 41 -2.49 9.58 5.10
N GLY A 42 -3.07 8.40 5.32
CA GLY A 42 -4.32 7.96 4.69
C GLY A 42 -4.18 7.65 3.18
N VAL A 43 -2.95 7.69 2.67
CA VAL A 43 -2.60 7.40 1.27
C VAL A 43 -2.33 5.91 1.13
N ARG A 44 -2.75 5.35 0.01
CA ARG A 44 -2.59 3.92 -0.22
C ARG A 44 -1.17 3.57 -0.66
N PRO A 45 -0.52 2.57 -0.04
CA PRO A 45 0.79 2.10 -0.46
C PRO A 45 0.69 1.14 -1.66
N THR A 46 0.40 1.69 -2.83
CA THR A 46 0.36 0.92 -4.09
C THR A 46 1.77 0.48 -4.52
N TYR A 47 1.86 -0.60 -5.29
CA TYR A 47 3.15 -1.06 -5.82
C TYR A 47 3.80 -0.02 -6.74
N ALA A 48 3.00 0.71 -7.50
CA ALA A 48 3.49 1.80 -8.35
C ALA A 48 4.18 2.89 -7.51
N ARG A 49 3.53 3.37 -6.44
CA ARG A 49 4.12 4.38 -5.54
C ARG A 49 5.39 3.88 -4.87
N ILE A 50 5.39 2.64 -4.40
CA ILE A 50 6.58 2.04 -3.78
C ILE A 50 7.72 1.95 -4.80
N ARG A 51 7.43 1.53 -6.04
CA ARG A 51 8.42 1.46 -7.10
C ARG A 51 8.97 2.84 -7.47
N GLU A 52 8.12 3.85 -7.63
CA GLU A 52 8.55 5.25 -7.86
C GLU A 52 9.52 5.71 -6.77
N MET A 53 9.23 5.39 -5.51
CA MET A 53 10.12 5.69 -4.39
C MET A 53 11.46 4.93 -4.50
N LEU A 54 11.45 3.64 -4.82
CA LEU A 54 12.67 2.84 -4.98
C LEU A 54 13.52 3.34 -6.16
N ASP A 55 12.89 3.66 -7.28
CA ASP A 55 13.52 4.23 -8.47
C ASP A 55 14.17 5.57 -8.12
N SER A 56 13.47 6.39 -7.30
CA SER A 56 14.02 7.64 -6.82
C SER A 56 15.31 7.47 -6.01
N LEU A 57 15.58 6.32 -5.38
CA LEU A 57 16.82 6.12 -4.62
C LEU A 57 18.05 5.94 -5.52
N GLY A 58 17.87 5.63 -6.81
CA GLY A 58 18.98 5.47 -7.76
C GLY A 58 19.95 4.33 -7.44
N ARG A 59 19.53 3.35 -6.63
CA ARG A 59 20.37 2.25 -6.12
C ARG A 59 20.25 0.93 -6.89
N GLY A 60 19.51 0.92 -7.99
CA GLY A 60 19.26 -0.30 -8.78
C GLY A 60 18.41 -1.34 -8.04
N TYR A 61 17.53 -0.90 -7.14
CA TYR A 61 16.54 -1.79 -6.53
C TYR A 61 15.59 -2.33 -7.60
N THR A 62 15.24 -3.59 -7.47
CA THR A 62 14.46 -4.30 -8.48
C THR A 62 13.01 -3.87 -8.48
N GLY A 63 12.43 -3.57 -7.30
CA GLY A 63 11.05 -3.08 -7.21
C GLY A 63 10.02 -4.05 -7.78
N GLN A 64 10.33 -5.35 -7.83
CA GLN A 64 9.43 -6.35 -8.40
C GLN A 64 8.19 -6.54 -7.53
N PRO A 65 7.00 -6.74 -8.12
CA PRO A 65 5.76 -6.92 -7.35
C PRO A 65 5.82 -8.04 -6.30
N CYS A 66 6.49 -9.16 -6.60
CA CYS A 66 6.66 -10.28 -5.67
C CYS A 66 7.52 -9.90 -4.45
N GLN A 67 8.60 -9.15 -4.65
CA GLN A 67 9.48 -8.69 -3.57
C GLN A 67 8.78 -7.66 -2.69
N ILE A 68 8.04 -6.71 -3.31
CA ILE A 68 7.23 -5.74 -2.57
C ILE A 68 6.17 -6.48 -1.74
N PHE A 69 5.49 -7.47 -2.32
CA PHE A 69 4.52 -8.28 -1.60
C PHE A 69 5.15 -9.00 -0.39
N GLU A 70 6.27 -9.69 -0.59
CA GLU A 70 6.95 -10.41 0.50
C GLU A 70 7.46 -9.47 1.58
N ALA A 71 8.00 -8.30 1.21
CA ALA A 71 8.44 -7.29 2.18
C ALA A 71 7.28 -6.76 3.04
N LEU A 72 6.07 -6.68 2.48
CA LEU A 72 4.86 -6.20 3.17
C LEU A 72 4.02 -7.30 3.81
N ARG A 73 4.33 -8.58 3.56
CA ARG A 73 3.53 -9.74 3.97
C ARG A 73 3.16 -9.74 5.44
N ARG A 74 4.12 -9.44 6.34
CA ARG A 74 3.84 -9.37 7.79
C ARG A 74 2.87 -8.24 8.14
N LEU A 75 3.00 -7.07 7.50
CA LEU A 75 2.12 -5.93 7.74
C LEU A 75 0.67 -6.25 7.30
N TYR A 76 0.52 -7.00 6.21
CA TYR A 76 -0.80 -7.51 5.79
C TYR A 76 -1.38 -8.50 6.79
N MET A 77 -0.58 -9.47 7.25
CA MET A 77 -1.03 -10.49 8.21
C MET A 77 -1.47 -9.90 9.55
N HIS A 78 -0.81 -8.84 10.01
CA HIS A 78 -1.15 -8.14 11.25
C HIS A 78 -2.21 -7.05 11.06
N GLY A 79 -2.75 -6.87 9.85
CA GLY A 79 -3.79 -5.88 9.57
C GLY A 79 -3.32 -4.43 9.64
N LEU A 80 -2.00 -4.19 9.65
CA LEU A 80 -1.41 -2.84 9.64
C LEU A 80 -1.52 -2.17 8.26
N LEU A 81 -1.51 -2.98 7.20
CA LEU A 81 -1.72 -2.55 5.82
C LEU A 81 -2.78 -3.41 5.15
N ASP A 82 -3.47 -2.83 4.18
CA ASP A 82 -4.40 -3.58 3.34
C ASP A 82 -3.67 -4.45 2.32
N GLN A 83 -3.91 -5.77 2.38
CA GLN A 83 -3.31 -6.79 1.53
C GLN A 83 -3.55 -6.60 0.02
N TYR A 84 -4.58 -5.82 -0.34
CA TYR A 84 -4.96 -5.57 -1.73
C TYR A 84 -4.76 -4.09 -2.07
N PRO A 85 -3.53 -3.55 -2.12
CA PRO A 85 -3.29 -2.13 -2.28
C PRO A 85 -3.71 -1.55 -3.65
N ASN A 86 -4.16 -2.36 -4.60
CA ASN A 86 -4.67 -1.90 -5.90
C ASN A 86 -6.20 -1.99 -6.05
N GLY A 87 -6.94 -2.55 -5.08
CA GLY A 87 -8.38 -2.74 -5.24
C GLY A 87 -9.17 -1.48 -4.88
N ARG A 88 -9.88 -0.81 -5.81
CA ARG A 88 -10.63 0.43 -5.53
C ARG A 88 -11.46 0.35 -4.23
N ARG A 89 -11.43 1.42 -3.43
CA ARG A 89 -12.27 1.49 -2.21
C ARG A 89 -13.73 1.53 -2.67
N VAL A 90 -14.62 0.99 -1.84
CA VAL A 90 -16.05 0.92 -2.15
C VAL A 90 -16.81 1.62 -1.04
N ARG A 91 -17.61 2.62 -1.39
CA ARG A 91 -18.62 3.19 -0.49
C ARG A 91 -19.93 2.44 -0.69
N VAL A 92 -20.58 2.09 0.43
CA VAL A 92 -21.92 1.52 0.49
C VAL A 92 -22.72 2.30 1.53
N GLY A 93 -23.63 3.15 1.08
CA GLY A 93 -24.30 4.14 1.93
C GLY A 93 -23.27 5.02 2.64
N ASP A 94 -23.32 5.02 3.98
CA ASP A 94 -22.39 5.77 4.83
C ASP A 94 -21.08 5.01 5.15
N ARG A 95 -20.97 3.74 4.75
CA ARG A 95 -19.82 2.89 5.07
C ARG A 95 -18.77 2.96 3.97
N LEU A 96 -17.50 3.09 4.36
CA LEU A 96 -16.36 2.99 3.47
C LEU A 96 -15.62 1.67 3.69
N TYR A 97 -15.55 0.88 2.63
CA TYR A 97 -14.81 -0.38 2.60
C TYR A 97 -13.54 -0.24 1.80
N ARG A 98 -12.49 -0.90 2.29
CA ARG A 98 -11.16 -0.94 1.65
C ARG A 98 -11.10 -1.63 0.27
N SER A 99 -12.10 -2.43 -0.08
CA SER A 99 -12.18 -3.14 -1.36
C SER A 99 -13.57 -3.73 -1.59
N ILE A 100 -13.85 -4.16 -2.82
CA ILE A 100 -15.04 -4.96 -3.18
C ILE A 100 -15.19 -6.18 -2.26
N ARG A 101 -14.08 -6.89 -1.95
CA ARG A 101 -14.14 -8.06 -1.08
C ARG A 101 -14.54 -7.70 0.34
N ALA A 102 -14.03 -6.58 0.86
CA ALA A 102 -14.41 -6.09 2.19
C ALA A 102 -15.88 -5.65 2.23
N ALA A 103 -16.35 -4.94 1.20
CA ALA A 103 -17.76 -4.58 1.05
C ALA A 103 -18.65 -5.81 0.97
N ALA A 104 -18.29 -6.79 0.14
CA ALA A 104 -19.03 -8.04 0.01
C ALA A 104 -19.15 -8.79 1.35
N LYS A 105 -18.07 -8.83 2.13
CA LYS A 105 -18.07 -9.42 3.47
C LYS A 105 -18.94 -8.63 4.45
N GLY A 106 -18.84 -7.30 4.47
CA GLY A 106 -19.58 -6.44 5.39
C GLY A 106 -21.07 -6.34 5.08
N GLU A 107 -21.44 -6.41 3.80
CA GLU A 107 -22.82 -6.35 3.31
C GLU A 107 -23.42 -7.74 3.03
N HIS A 108 -22.76 -8.80 3.48
CA HIS A 108 -23.20 -10.20 3.36
C HIS A 108 -23.65 -10.61 1.95
N CYS A 109 -22.88 -10.23 0.93
CA CYS A 109 -23.20 -10.52 -0.47
C CYS A 109 -22.00 -11.08 -1.25
N ARG A 110 -22.23 -11.48 -2.51
CA ARG A 110 -21.15 -11.93 -3.41
C ARG A 110 -20.37 -10.72 -3.94
N GLN A 111 -19.08 -10.90 -4.23
CA GLN A 111 -18.24 -9.85 -4.84
C GLN A 111 -18.79 -9.38 -6.20
N SER A 112 -19.37 -10.29 -6.99
CA SER A 112 -20.04 -9.95 -8.26
C SER A 112 -21.24 -9.03 -8.05
N ALA A 113 -22.02 -9.23 -6.99
CA ALA A 113 -23.16 -8.37 -6.67
C ALA A 113 -22.70 -6.93 -6.39
N VAL A 114 -21.63 -6.74 -5.60
CA VAL A 114 -21.06 -5.41 -5.36
C VAL A 114 -20.67 -4.71 -6.67
N ALA A 115 -19.99 -5.44 -7.58
CA ALA A 115 -19.57 -4.89 -8.86
C ALA A 115 -20.78 -4.54 -9.75
N GLU A 116 -21.79 -5.40 -9.80
CA GLU A 116 -23.04 -5.14 -10.54
C GLU A 116 -23.80 -3.95 -10.00
N ARG A 117 -23.92 -3.80 -8.68
CA ARG A 117 -24.61 -2.66 -8.05
C ARG A 117 -23.94 -1.34 -8.38
N ILE A 118 -22.61 -1.29 -8.31
CA ILE A 118 -21.84 -0.11 -8.69
C ILE A 118 -21.99 0.17 -10.20
N ALA A 119 -21.92 -0.86 -11.05
CA ALA A 119 -22.07 -0.71 -12.50
C ALA A 119 -23.47 -0.22 -12.91
N LYS A 120 -24.51 -0.64 -12.17
CA LYS A 120 -25.89 -0.17 -12.34
C LYS A 120 -26.14 1.22 -11.74
N GLY A 121 -25.17 1.80 -11.03
CA GLY A 121 -25.33 3.08 -10.35
C GLY A 121 -26.34 3.03 -9.20
N GLU A 122 -26.46 1.88 -8.52
CA GLU A 122 -27.38 1.76 -7.39
C GLU A 122 -27.07 2.82 -6.31
N PRO A 123 -28.09 3.52 -5.78
CA PRO A 123 -27.88 4.56 -4.78
C PRO A 123 -27.06 4.06 -3.60
N GLY A 124 -26.02 4.83 -3.25
CA GLY A 124 -25.12 4.51 -2.15
C GLY A 124 -23.95 3.56 -2.51
N TRP A 125 -23.93 2.94 -3.69
CA TRP A 125 -22.84 2.06 -4.12
C TRP A 125 -21.90 2.79 -5.09
N SER A 126 -20.65 3.03 -4.69
CA SER A 126 -19.68 3.66 -5.59
C SER A 126 -18.24 3.27 -5.30
N PHE A 127 -17.39 3.37 -6.32
CA PHE A 127 -15.95 3.35 -6.13
C PHE A 127 -15.46 4.71 -5.63
N ILE A 128 -14.47 4.67 -4.75
CA ILE A 128 -13.75 5.84 -4.27
C ILE A 128 -12.27 5.64 -4.62
N ASP A 129 -11.75 6.57 -5.41
CA ASP A 129 -10.32 6.71 -5.71
C ASP A 129 -9.67 7.71 -4.76
#